data_AF-A0A7S1E8T5-F1
#
_entry.id   AF-A0A7S1E8T5-F1
#
_cell.length_a   1.000
_cell.length_b   1.000
_cell.length_c   1.000
_cell.angle_alpha   90.00
_cell.angle_beta   90.00
_cell.angle_gamma   90.00
#
_symmetry.space_group_name_H-M   'P 1'
#
loop_
_entity.id
_entity.type
_entity.pdbx_description
1 polymer ?
#
loop_
_entity_poly.entity_id
_entity_poly.type
_entity_poly.pdbx_seq_one_letter_code
_entity_poly.pdbx_strand_id
1 'polypeptide(L)'
;MRAPRCCGKVKISGGGRCNVMHDDTKPVKLISEGYPRGQKQLLGPFARFGPTQTAEWFKAEGVELKTEQDGRMFPVTDSSQTVIDALMGAADTAGVQIRTRCKVEGIDHSVSPEGRRFSVRTVEREADRKGVIECDYLLLATGSARLSYAWAKGLGHDLEAPVPRWGARGLVAE
;
A
#
# COMPACT_ATOMS: atom_id res chain seq x y z
N MET A 1 3.06 -18.52 -0.77
CA MET A 1 3.60 -18.15 -2.10
C MET A 1 3.38 -16.65 -2.28
N ARG A 2 4.38 -15.84 -2.69
CA ARG A 2 4.14 -14.42 -2.99
C ARG A 2 3.52 -14.30 -4.39
N ALA A 3 2.67 -13.29 -4.57
CA ALA A 3 1.86 -13.16 -5.78
C ALA A 3 2.75 -13.01 -7.04
N PRO A 4 2.40 -13.66 -8.16
CA PRO A 4 3.13 -13.55 -9.42
C PRO A 4 2.90 -12.21 -10.14
N ARG A 5 1.92 -11.41 -9.67
CA ARG A 5 1.57 -10.10 -10.25
C ARG A 5 1.37 -9.07 -9.13
N CYS A 6 1.76 -7.84 -9.39
CA CYS A 6 1.49 -6.70 -8.51
C CYS A 6 0.00 -6.35 -8.49
N CYS A 7 -0.41 -5.55 -7.49
CA CYS A 7 -1.75 -4.96 -7.42
C CYS A 7 -2.92 -5.95 -7.39
N GLY A 8 -2.71 -7.19 -6.95
CA GLY A 8 -3.77 -8.21 -6.87
C GLY A 8 -4.98 -7.82 -6.02
N LYS A 9 -4.77 -7.06 -4.93
CA LYS A 9 -5.88 -6.51 -4.12
C LYS A 9 -6.62 -5.36 -4.81
N VAL A 10 -5.91 -4.53 -5.57
CA VAL A 10 -6.53 -3.47 -6.39
C VAL A 10 -7.45 -4.11 -7.43
N LYS A 11 -6.99 -5.19 -8.09
CA LYS A 11 -7.73 -5.91 -9.12
C LYS A 11 -9.10 -6.42 -8.68
N ILE A 12 -9.24 -6.83 -7.42
CA ILE A 12 -10.50 -7.36 -6.88
C ILE A 12 -11.31 -6.31 -6.10
N SER A 13 -10.74 -5.14 -5.83
CA SER A 13 -11.39 -4.10 -5.03
C SER A 13 -12.61 -3.50 -5.75
N GLY A 14 -13.62 -3.08 -4.99
CA GLY A 14 -14.84 -2.49 -5.56
C GLY A 14 -15.58 -3.40 -6.54
N GLY A 15 -15.52 -4.72 -6.35
CA GLY A 15 -16.10 -5.70 -7.28
C GLY A 15 -15.35 -5.79 -8.62
N GLY A 16 -14.07 -5.44 -8.65
CA GLY A 16 -13.27 -5.41 -9.87
C GLY A 16 -13.21 -4.04 -10.56
N ARG A 17 -13.94 -3.04 -10.04
CA ARG A 17 -13.97 -1.67 -10.56
C ARG A 17 -12.94 -0.74 -9.92
N CYS A 18 -12.45 -1.11 -8.73
CA CYS A 18 -11.62 -0.29 -7.84
C CYS A 18 -12.32 0.98 -7.35
N ASN A 19 -12.79 0.95 -6.10
CA ASN A 19 -13.18 2.17 -5.39
C ASN A 19 -11.87 2.89 -5.00
N VAL A 20 -11.48 3.87 -5.81
CA VAL A 20 -10.16 4.53 -5.74
C VAL A 20 -10.07 5.40 -4.50
N MET A 21 -11.10 6.20 -4.27
CA MET A 21 -11.17 7.16 -3.17
C MET A 21 -12.62 7.53 -2.87
N HIS A 22 -12.82 8.43 -1.91
CA HIS A 22 -14.13 8.96 -1.56
C HIS A 22 -14.07 10.48 -1.59
N ASP A 23 -14.95 11.07 -2.40
CA ASP A 23 -15.27 12.50 -2.52
C ASP A 23 -14.07 13.45 -2.34
N ASP A 24 -13.53 13.91 -3.47
CA ASP A 24 -12.39 14.81 -3.53
C ASP A 24 -12.70 16.26 -3.12
N THR A 25 -13.98 16.61 -2.94
CA THR A 25 -14.42 17.95 -2.56
C THR A 25 -14.52 18.12 -1.04
N LYS A 26 -14.52 17.02 -0.28
CA LYS A 26 -14.66 17.07 1.18
C LYS A 26 -13.37 17.55 1.86
N PRO A 27 -13.49 18.34 2.94
CA PRO A 27 -12.34 18.71 3.74
C PRO A 27 -11.61 17.49 4.31
N VAL A 28 -10.28 17.57 4.35
CA VAL A 28 -9.40 16.54 4.92
C VAL A 28 -9.85 16.06 6.30
N LYS A 29 -10.31 17.00 7.15
CA LYS A 29 -10.81 16.68 8.50
C LYS A 29 -11.98 15.70 8.44
N LEU A 30 -12.96 15.94 7.57
CA LEU A 30 -14.14 15.09 7.43
C LEU A 30 -13.77 13.69 6.91
N ILE A 31 -12.85 13.61 5.95
CA ILE A 31 -12.39 12.33 5.42
C ILE A 31 -11.63 11.53 6.48
N SER A 32 -10.83 12.21 7.30
CA SER A 32 -10.08 11.56 8.39
C SER A 32 -11.00 10.92 9.45
N GLU A 33 -12.22 11.45 9.65
CA GLU A 33 -13.21 10.89 10.60
C GLU A 33 -13.69 9.49 10.17
N GLY A 34 -13.60 9.15 8.88
CA GLY A 34 -13.82 7.79 8.39
C GLY A 34 -12.78 6.76 8.85
N TYR A 35 -11.69 7.19 9.50
CA TYR A 35 -10.59 6.35 9.96
C TYR A 35 -10.32 6.50 11.46
N PRO A 36 -11.19 6.00 12.38
CA PRO A 36 -11.08 6.29 13.81
C PRO A 36 -9.73 5.98 14.47
N ARG A 37 -9.05 4.91 14.04
CA ARG A 37 -7.71 4.53 14.57
C ARG A 37 -6.55 5.31 13.96
N GLY A 38 -6.76 5.98 12.83
CA GLY A 38 -5.73 6.70 12.08
C GLY A 38 -6.06 8.18 11.84
N GLN A 39 -7.16 8.69 12.39
CA GLN A 39 -7.73 9.99 12.06
C GLN A 39 -6.69 11.10 12.22
N LYS A 40 -6.04 11.18 13.38
CA LYS A 40 -5.02 12.20 13.67
C LYS A 40 -3.78 12.03 12.80
N GLN A 41 -3.34 10.79 12.59
CA GLN A 41 -2.14 10.44 11.83
C GLN A 41 -2.30 10.76 10.34
N LEU A 42 -3.53 10.72 9.81
CA LEU A 42 -3.83 11.01 8.41
C LEU A 42 -3.90 12.52 8.08
N LEU A 43 -4.09 13.39 9.07
CA LEU A 43 -4.17 14.84 8.83
C LEU A 43 -2.91 15.40 8.15
N GLY A 44 -1.73 14.96 8.60
CA GLY A 44 -0.45 15.39 8.02
C GLY A 44 -0.24 14.95 6.57
N PRO A 45 -0.35 13.64 6.26
CA PRO A 45 -0.31 13.14 4.89
C PRO A 45 -1.34 13.80 3.98
N PHE A 46 -2.60 13.91 4.41
CA PHE A 46 -3.65 14.51 3.59
C PHE A 46 -3.48 16.02 3.38
N ALA A 47 -2.79 16.73 4.27
CA ALA A 47 -2.44 18.12 4.03
C ALA A 47 -1.38 18.29 2.92
N ARG A 48 -0.57 17.26 2.66
CA ARG A 48 0.47 17.28 1.60
C ARG A 48 -0.02 16.67 0.29
N PHE A 49 -0.74 15.55 0.40
CA PHE A 49 -1.28 14.80 -0.73
C PHE A 49 -2.64 14.24 -0.32
N GLY A 50 -3.65 15.09 -0.47
CA GLY A 50 -5.03 14.83 -0.07
C GLY A 50 -5.89 14.29 -1.21
N PRO A 51 -7.21 14.31 -1.00
CA PRO A 51 -8.21 13.83 -1.96
C PRO A 51 -8.12 14.55 -3.30
N THR A 52 -8.09 15.88 -3.29
CA THR A 52 -8.00 16.70 -4.51
C THR A 52 -6.72 16.39 -5.30
N GLN A 53 -5.56 16.35 -4.62
CA GLN A 53 -4.29 16.00 -5.27
C GLN A 53 -4.30 14.57 -5.82
N THR A 54 -4.98 13.64 -5.13
CA THR A 54 -5.12 12.26 -5.59
C THR A 54 -5.94 12.20 -6.88
N ALA A 55 -7.08 12.91 -6.95
CA ALA A 55 -7.91 12.97 -8.15
C ALA A 55 -7.18 13.62 -9.33
N GLU A 56 -6.46 14.72 -9.07
CA GLU A 56 -5.62 15.40 -10.07
C GLU A 56 -4.50 14.49 -10.59
N TRP A 57 -3.84 13.74 -9.69
CA TRP A 57 -2.79 12.79 -10.07
C TRP A 57 -3.34 11.68 -10.97
N PHE A 58 -4.45 11.04 -10.60
CA PHE A 58 -5.05 10.01 -11.46
C PHE A 58 -5.46 10.56 -12.82
N LYS A 59 -6.00 11.78 -12.87
CA LYS A 59 -6.33 12.44 -14.14
C LYS A 59 -5.07 12.69 -14.98
N ALA A 60 -3.96 13.10 -14.38
CA ALA A 60 -2.69 13.28 -15.07
C ALA A 60 -2.11 11.96 -15.61
N GLU A 61 -2.33 10.85 -14.90
CA GLU A 61 -1.99 9.49 -15.36
C GLU A 61 -3.03 8.90 -16.34
N GLY A 62 -3.97 9.71 -16.84
CA GLY A 62 -4.95 9.30 -17.85
C GLY A 62 -6.16 8.53 -17.31
N VAL A 63 -6.38 8.54 -16.00
CA VAL A 63 -7.53 7.89 -15.35
C VAL A 63 -8.57 8.92 -14.95
N GLU A 64 -9.61 9.07 -15.76
CA GLU A 64 -10.79 9.84 -15.36
C GLU A 64 -11.60 9.10 -14.29
N LEU A 65 -11.99 9.83 -13.25
CA LEU A 65 -12.80 9.33 -12.15
C LEU A 65 -14.22 9.89 -12.21
N LYS A 66 -15.20 9.06 -11.84
CA LYS A 66 -16.59 9.44 -11.63
C LYS A 66 -16.99 9.25 -10.17
N THR A 67 -17.84 10.13 -9.67
CA THR A 67 -18.38 10.08 -8.31
C THR A 67 -19.78 9.47 -8.34
N GLU A 68 -20.01 8.41 -7.57
CA GLU A 68 -21.34 7.82 -7.35
C GLU A 68 -22.12 8.63 -6.30
N GLN A 69 -23.44 8.40 -6.20
CA GLN A 69 -24.33 9.15 -5.29
C GLN A 69 -23.92 9.09 -3.81
N ASP A 70 -23.22 8.03 -3.40
CA ASP A 70 -22.73 7.85 -2.04
C ASP A 70 -21.32 8.45 -1.81
N GLY A 71 -20.76 9.15 -2.80
CA GLY A 71 -19.46 9.82 -2.74
C GLY A 71 -18.26 8.93 -3.08
N ARG A 72 -18.46 7.63 -3.34
CA ARG A 72 -17.36 6.76 -3.81
C ARG A 72 -16.94 7.15 -5.22
N MET A 73 -15.63 7.08 -5.47
CA MET A 73 -15.06 7.43 -6.77
C MET A 73 -14.46 6.20 -7.45
N PHE A 74 -14.85 5.97 -8.69
CA PHE A 74 -14.43 4.85 -9.52
C PHE A 74 -13.85 5.37 -10.83
N PRO A 75 -12.97 4.62 -11.52
CA PRO A 75 -12.61 4.95 -12.90
C PRO A 75 -13.87 4.94 -13.78
N VAL A 76 -13.96 5.88 -14.72
CA VAL A 76 -15.10 5.96 -15.66
C VAL A 76 -15.33 4.65 -16.41
N THR A 77 -14.25 3.91 -16.65
CA THR A 77 -14.22 2.60 -17.33
C THR A 77 -14.79 1.45 -16.49
N ASP A 78 -15.12 1.66 -15.21
CA ASP A 78 -15.55 0.63 -14.26
C ASP A 78 -14.58 -0.58 -14.19
N SER A 79 -13.29 -0.33 -14.39
CA SER A 79 -12.28 -1.40 -14.41
C SER A 79 -11.09 -1.03 -13.54
N SER A 80 -10.82 -1.89 -12.56
CA SER A 80 -9.59 -1.84 -11.75
C SER A 80 -8.33 -2.02 -12.60
N GLN A 81 -8.44 -2.57 -13.82
CA GLN A 81 -7.28 -2.68 -14.71
C GLN A 81 -6.75 -1.30 -15.09
N THR A 82 -7.64 -0.35 -15.37
CA THR A 82 -7.28 1.04 -15.69
C THR A 82 -6.43 1.67 -14.58
N VAL A 83 -6.80 1.44 -13.33
CA VAL A 83 -6.04 1.91 -12.16
C VAL A 83 -4.70 1.21 -12.03
N ILE A 84 -4.66 -0.11 -12.29
CA ILE A 84 -3.41 -0.89 -12.24
C ILE A 84 -2.44 -0.42 -13.32
N ASP A 85 -2.92 -0.21 -14.54
CA ASP A 85 -2.09 0.19 -15.67
C ASP A 85 -1.49 1.58 -15.43
N ALA A 86 -2.27 2.52 -14.89
CA ALA A 86 -1.76 3.83 -14.48
C ALA A 86 -0.68 3.73 -13.39
N LEU A 87 -0.91 2.96 -12.32
CA LEU A 87 0.09 2.78 -11.25
C LEU A 87 1.38 2.12 -11.75
N MET A 88 1.26 1.11 -12.62
CA MET A 88 2.41 0.40 -13.17
C MET A 88 3.16 1.26 -14.20
N GLY A 89 2.45 2.03 -15.03
CA GLY A 89 3.03 2.97 -15.98
C GLY A 89 3.76 4.12 -15.29
N ALA A 90 3.20 4.67 -14.20
CA ALA A 90 3.86 5.67 -13.38
C ALA A 90 5.15 5.12 -12.74
N ALA A 91 5.11 3.87 -12.24
CA ALA A 91 6.29 3.22 -11.67
C ALA A 91 7.39 2.99 -12.72
N ASP A 92 7.01 2.54 -13.93
CA ASP A 92 7.94 2.34 -15.04
C ASP A 92 8.58 3.66 -15.49
N THR A 93 7.76 4.71 -15.66
CA THR A 93 8.21 6.06 -16.02
C THR A 93 9.19 6.63 -14.99
N ALA A 94 8.96 6.35 -13.71
CA ALA A 94 9.86 6.74 -12.61
C ALA A 94 11.12 5.85 -12.49
N GLY A 95 11.29 4.84 -13.33
CA GLY A 95 12.43 3.92 -13.30
C GLY A 95 12.41 2.92 -12.14
N VAL A 96 11.25 2.64 -11.55
CA VAL A 96 11.10 1.72 -10.41
C VAL A 96 11.31 0.28 -10.86
N GLN A 97 12.28 -0.41 -10.25
CA GLN A 97 12.50 -1.83 -10.50
C GLN A 97 11.55 -2.71 -9.68
N ILE A 98 10.64 -3.41 -10.36
CA ILE A 98 9.65 -4.27 -9.72
C ILE A 98 10.09 -5.74 -9.79
N ARG A 99 10.42 -6.33 -8.63
CA ARG A 99 10.80 -7.75 -8.50
C ARG A 99 9.64 -8.58 -7.96
N THR A 100 8.86 -9.19 -8.86
CA THR A 100 7.82 -10.17 -8.48
C THR A 100 8.44 -11.52 -8.14
N ARG A 101 7.67 -12.41 -7.48
CA ARG A 101 8.14 -13.74 -7.04
C ARG A 101 9.38 -13.73 -6.13
N CYS A 102 9.79 -12.54 -5.67
CA CYS A 102 10.89 -12.30 -4.75
C CYS A 102 10.35 -12.24 -3.31
N LYS A 103 10.66 -13.26 -2.51
CA LYS A 103 10.27 -13.33 -1.10
C LYS A 103 11.35 -12.70 -0.24
N VAL A 104 10.98 -11.69 0.55
CA VAL A 104 11.82 -11.22 1.65
C VAL A 104 11.74 -12.23 2.80
N GLU A 105 12.88 -12.66 3.31
CA GLU A 105 12.99 -13.64 4.39
C GLU A 105 13.42 -13.00 5.71
N GLY A 106 14.27 -11.99 5.64
CA GLY A 106 14.77 -11.26 6.80
C GLY A 106 15.21 -9.86 6.42
N ILE A 107 15.19 -8.99 7.42
CA ILE A 107 15.62 -7.61 7.32
C ILE A 107 16.50 -7.38 8.54
N ASP A 108 17.75 -6.98 8.30
CA ASP A 108 18.67 -6.55 9.35
C ASP A 108 19.05 -5.10 9.12
N HIS A 109 19.56 -4.46 10.16
CA HIS A 109 20.10 -3.12 10.06
C HIS A 109 21.36 -2.99 10.90
N SER A 110 22.28 -2.14 10.45
CA SER A 110 23.44 -1.71 11.21
C SER A 110 23.40 -0.19 11.34
N VAL A 111 23.98 0.30 12.44
CA VAL A 111 24.20 1.72 12.67
C VAL A 111 25.70 1.94 12.75
N SER A 112 26.24 2.74 11.84
CA SER A 112 27.65 3.15 11.81
C SER A 112 27.75 4.67 11.85
N PRO A 113 28.96 5.25 11.99
CA PRO A 113 29.16 6.70 11.87
C PRO A 113 28.68 7.27 10.52
N GLU A 114 28.67 6.46 9.45
CA GLU A 114 28.17 6.86 8.13
C GLU A 114 26.63 6.84 8.03
N GLY A 115 25.92 6.31 9.03
CA GLY A 115 24.46 6.28 9.10
C GLY A 115 23.88 4.90 9.32
N ARG A 116 22.58 4.77 9.06
CA ARG A 116 21.86 3.49 9.15
C ARG A 116 21.86 2.81 7.77
N ARG A 117 22.25 1.54 7.73
CA ARG A 117 22.15 0.71 6.52
C ARG A 117 21.24 -0.48 6.78
N PHE A 118 20.39 -0.81 5.82
CA PHE A 118 19.51 -1.97 5.84
C PHE A 118 20.04 -3.06 4.91
N SER A 119 19.89 -4.31 5.34
CA SER A 119 20.20 -5.50 4.54
C SER A 119 18.95 -6.37 4.45
N VAL A 120 18.42 -6.54 3.24
CA VAL A 120 17.19 -7.28 2.98
C VAL A 120 17.54 -8.60 2.31
N ARG A 121 17.38 -9.70 3.06
CA ARG A 121 17.55 -11.06 2.51
C ARG A 121 16.34 -11.47 1.71
N THR A 122 16.59 -11.90 0.48
CA THR A 122 15.56 -12.30 -0.48
C THR A 122 15.80 -13.69 -1.05
N VAL A 123 14.72 -14.35 -1.45
CA VAL A 123 14.73 -15.63 -2.15
C VAL A 123 13.78 -15.58 -3.35
N GLU A 124 14.32 -15.89 -4.53
CA GLU A 124 13.56 -16.09 -5.76
C GLU A 124 13.32 -17.59 -5.94
N ARG A 125 12.14 -18.06 -5.53
CA ARG A 125 11.86 -19.49 -5.40
C ARG A 125 11.93 -20.30 -6.70
N GLU A 126 11.68 -19.68 -7.84
CA GLU A 126 11.71 -20.39 -9.14
C GLU A 126 13.14 -20.65 -9.63
N ALA A 127 14.10 -19.82 -9.21
CA ALA A 127 15.51 -19.96 -9.55
C ALA A 127 16.36 -20.49 -8.37
N ASP A 128 15.71 -20.82 -7.25
CA ASP A 128 16.31 -21.09 -5.92
C ASP A 128 17.46 -20.13 -5.57
N ARG A 129 17.32 -18.88 -5.98
CA ARG A 129 18.38 -17.88 -5.88
C ARG A 129 18.19 -17.07 -4.60
N LYS A 130 19.21 -17.09 -3.74
CA LYS A 130 19.29 -16.20 -2.57
C LYS A 130 20.00 -14.91 -2.97
N GLY A 131 19.54 -13.79 -2.45
CA GLY A 131 20.14 -12.49 -2.69
C GLY A 131 20.03 -11.57 -1.49
N VAL A 132 20.90 -10.57 -1.44
CA VAL A 132 20.87 -9.50 -0.45
C VAL A 132 20.71 -8.18 -1.20
N ILE A 133 19.79 -7.35 -0.74
CA ILE A 133 19.62 -5.98 -1.22
C ILE A 133 20.01 -5.05 -0.08
N GLU A 134 20.94 -4.14 -0.35
CA GLU A 134 21.34 -3.12 0.62
C GLU A 134 20.72 -1.77 0.26
N CYS A 135 20.27 -1.03 1.27
CA CYS A 135 19.67 0.29 1.08
C CYS A 135 19.80 1.16 2.34
N ASP A 136 19.78 2.48 2.15
CA ASP A 136 19.80 3.45 3.25
C ASP A 136 18.39 3.70 3.81
N TYR A 137 17.37 3.55 2.96
CA TYR A 137 15.96 3.73 3.31
C TYR A 137 15.15 2.47 3.02
N LEU A 138 14.26 2.14 3.96
CA LEU A 138 13.38 0.97 3.86
C LEU A 138 11.93 1.38 4.14
N LEU A 139 11.04 1.14 3.17
CA LEU A 139 9.60 1.33 3.30
C LEU A 139 8.88 -0.03 3.36
N LEU A 140 8.12 -0.26 4.43
CA LEU A 140 7.31 -1.48 4.59
C LEU A 140 5.87 -1.24 4.11
N ALA A 141 5.58 -1.62 2.86
CA ALA A 141 4.24 -1.57 2.25
C ALA A 141 3.66 -2.98 2.03
N THR A 142 3.72 -3.83 3.05
CA THR A 142 3.53 -5.30 2.94
C THR A 142 2.08 -5.77 3.02
N GLY A 143 1.13 -4.88 3.28
CA GLY A 143 -0.29 -5.20 3.39
C GLY A 143 -0.58 -6.24 4.47
N SER A 144 -1.20 -7.37 4.09
CA SER A 144 -1.64 -8.41 5.04
C SER A 144 -0.60 -9.49 5.34
N ALA A 145 0.67 -9.28 4.98
CA ALA A 145 1.72 -10.27 5.21
C ALA A 145 2.10 -10.32 6.70
N ARG A 146 1.69 -11.36 7.43
CA ARG A 146 1.97 -11.49 8.88
C ARG A 146 3.44 -11.39 9.26
N LEU A 147 4.34 -11.80 8.37
CA LEU A 147 5.79 -11.75 8.61
C LEU A 147 6.31 -10.31 8.78
N SER A 148 5.61 -9.30 8.24
CA SER A 148 6.03 -7.91 8.40
C SER A 148 5.88 -7.39 9.82
N TYR A 149 4.99 -7.97 10.63
CA TYR A 149 4.92 -7.64 12.06
C TYR A 149 6.19 -8.07 12.78
N ALA A 150 6.73 -9.26 12.46
CA ALA A 150 7.99 -9.71 13.03
C ALA A 150 9.15 -8.78 12.61
N TRP A 151 9.18 -8.33 11.35
CA TRP A 151 10.18 -7.37 10.87
C TRP A 151 10.07 -6.02 11.56
N ALA A 152 8.87 -5.44 11.66
CA ALA A 152 8.65 -4.16 12.34
C ALA A 152 9.10 -4.24 13.81
N LYS A 153 8.74 -5.32 14.52
CA LYS A 153 9.19 -5.55 15.90
C LYS A 153 10.72 -5.70 15.99
N GLY A 154 11.34 -6.42 15.07
CA GLY A 154 12.80 -6.57 15.00
C GLY A 154 13.55 -5.27 14.69
N LEU A 155 12.88 -4.32 14.03
CA LEU A 155 13.39 -2.96 13.80
C LEU A 155 13.13 -2.01 14.99
N GLY A 156 12.54 -2.50 16.08
CA GLY A 156 12.29 -1.74 17.31
C GLY A 156 10.95 -1.00 17.35
N HIS A 157 9.99 -1.33 16.47
CA HIS A 157 8.66 -0.73 16.53
C HIS A 157 7.72 -1.47 17.47
N ASP A 158 6.94 -0.70 18.24
CA ASP A 158 5.79 -1.22 18.96
C ASP A 158 4.61 -1.49 18.03
N LEU A 159 3.92 -2.59 18.26
CA LEU A 159 2.80 -3.03 17.43
C LEU A 159 1.54 -3.17 18.27
N GLU A 160 0.49 -2.47 17.86
CA GLU A 160 -0.86 -2.74 18.35
C GLU A 160 -1.43 -4.01 17.71
N ALA A 161 -2.21 -4.76 18.49
CA ALA A 161 -2.86 -5.97 17.99
C ALA A 161 -3.81 -5.66 16.82
N PRO A 162 -3.77 -6.45 15.73
CA PRO A 162 -4.73 -6.32 14.64
C PRO A 162 -6.11 -6.79 15.11
N VAL A 163 -7.14 -5.98 14.84
CA VAL A 163 -8.54 -6.31 15.13
C VAL A 163 -9.26 -6.61 13.81
N PRO A 164 -9.98 -7.74 13.67
CA PRO A 164 -10.75 -8.02 12.46
C PRO A 164 -11.80 -6.94 12.18
N ARG A 165 -11.92 -6.48 10.92
CA ARG A 165 -12.92 -5.49 10.49
C ARG A 165 -13.57 -5.93 9.18
N TRP A 166 -14.89 -5.70 9.09
CA TRP A 166 -15.90 -6.15 8.10
C TRP A 166 -15.57 -7.41 7.28
N GLY A 167 -16.21 -8.53 7.66
CA GLY A 167 -16.19 -9.82 6.94
C GLY A 167 -15.60 -11.00 7.72
N ALA A 168 -15.07 -10.82 8.93
CA ALA A 168 -14.62 -11.92 9.78
C ALA A 168 -15.76 -12.38 10.71
N ARG A 169 -16.51 -13.43 10.31
CA ARG A 169 -17.11 -14.29 11.33
C ARG A 169 -15.95 -15.05 11.99
N GLY A 170 -15.63 -14.71 13.22
CA GLY A 170 -14.54 -15.30 13.97
C GLY A 170 -14.56 -14.80 15.41
N LEU A 171 -15.37 -15.48 16.21
CA LEU A 171 -15.37 -15.57 17.68
C LEU A 171 -15.14 -14.26 18.44
N VAL A 172 -16.25 -13.66 18.86
CA VAL A 172 -16.31 -12.91 20.11
C VAL A 172 -16.17 -13.94 21.23
N ALA A 173 -15.11 -13.84 22.03
CA ALA A 173 -15.07 -14.44 23.36
C ALA A 173 -15.43 -13.32 24.35
N GLU A 174 -16.37 -13.64 25.24
CA GLU A 174 -16.86 -12.80 26.35
C GLU A 174 -15.74 -12.34 27.28
#